data_AF-A0A3D0GKT9-F1
#
_entry.id   AF-A0A3D0GKT9-F1
#
_cell.length_a   1.000
_cell.length_b   1.000
_cell.length_c   1.000
_cell.angle_alpha   90.00
_cell.angle_beta   90.00
_cell.angle_gamma   90.00
#
_symmetry.space_group_name_H-M   'P 1'
#
loop_
_entity.id
_entity.type
_entity.pdbx_description
1 polymer ?
#
loop_
_entity_poly.entity_id
_entity_poly.type
_entity_poly.pdbx_seq_one_letter_code
_entity_poly.pdbx_strand_id
1 'polypeptide(L)'
;MSTTSWLRAAALVLPLAIAQTAVEKLAEPLGLQSSVAMAQEAKKEERETRRTPALRNKVYEKLSEAQAAAELKDWATARGVLDGMIEAEGKRSLNSYELANVYNLYAFINYSNEDYPGALESYRNVIAQPDIPLAMEINTKFTIAQLY
;
A
#
# COMPACT_ATOMS: atom_id res chain seq x y z
N MET A 1 59.22 -32.76 -11.09
CA MET A 1 58.33 -33.53 -11.99
C MET A 1 57.72 -34.68 -11.22
N SER A 2 56.45 -34.54 -10.86
CA SER A 2 55.49 -35.65 -10.73
C SER A 2 54.12 -35.05 -10.40
N THR A 3 53.27 -35.02 -11.41
CA THR A 3 51.87 -34.62 -11.34
C THR A 3 51.05 -35.84 -10.89
N THR A 4 50.36 -35.74 -9.76
CA THR A 4 49.39 -36.76 -9.34
C THR A 4 47.99 -36.31 -9.71
N SER A 5 47.33 -37.11 -10.52
CA SER A 5 45.96 -36.91 -11.02
C SER A 5 44.95 -36.89 -9.89
N TRP A 6 44.09 -35.88 -9.85
CA TRP A 6 42.84 -35.91 -9.10
C TRP A 6 41.69 -35.71 -10.07
N LEU A 7 41.32 -36.82 -10.71
CA LEU A 7 40.03 -36.99 -11.36
C LEU A 7 39.13 -37.77 -10.39
N ARG A 8 37.90 -37.27 -10.24
CA ARG A 8 36.69 -37.94 -9.71
C ARG A 8 36.46 -37.88 -8.20
N ALA A 9 35.62 -36.91 -7.81
CA ALA A 9 34.49 -37.16 -6.91
C ALA A 9 33.45 -36.02 -7.03
N ALA A 10 32.80 -35.91 -8.20
CA ALA A 10 31.49 -35.26 -8.27
C ALA A 10 30.47 -36.25 -7.68
N ALA A 11 30.26 -36.19 -6.37
CA ALA A 11 29.28 -37.02 -5.68
C ALA A 11 27.92 -36.30 -5.71
N LEU A 12 27.06 -36.81 -6.59
CA LEU A 12 25.59 -36.84 -6.56
C LEU A 12 24.89 -35.98 -5.51
N VAL A 13 24.16 -34.95 -5.96
CA VAL A 13 22.91 -34.53 -5.33
C VAL A 13 21.88 -34.31 -6.44
N LEU A 14 21.09 -35.34 -6.71
CA LEU A 14 19.75 -35.33 -7.33
C LEU A 14 19.33 -36.81 -7.52
N PRO A 15 18.08 -37.24 -7.22
CA PRO A 15 16.89 -36.46 -6.88
C PRO A 15 16.13 -36.97 -5.64
N LEU A 16 15.85 -36.09 -4.68
CA LEU A 16 14.83 -36.35 -3.63
C LEU A 16 13.42 -35.96 -4.13
N ALA A 17 13.10 -36.26 -5.39
CA ALA A 17 11.87 -35.79 -6.06
C ALA A 17 10.92 -36.92 -6.49
N ILE A 18 11.04 -38.13 -5.92
CA ILE A 18 10.11 -39.24 -6.23
C ILE A 18 9.31 -39.68 -4.98
N ALA A 19 9.61 -39.17 -3.79
CA ALA A 19 8.89 -39.60 -2.58
C ALA A 19 7.56 -38.86 -2.32
N GLN A 20 7.19 -37.84 -3.10
CA GLN A 20 5.98 -37.05 -2.84
C GLN A 20 4.69 -37.64 -3.45
N THR A 21 4.77 -38.53 -4.44
CA THR A 21 3.57 -39.03 -5.14
C THR A 21 2.86 -40.19 -4.42
N ALA A 22 3.42 -40.69 -3.30
CA ALA A 22 2.82 -41.78 -2.53
C ALA A 22 1.86 -41.28 -1.43
N VAL A 23 1.93 -40.01 -1.04
CA VAL A 23 1.11 -39.45 0.04
C VAL A 23 -0.32 -39.11 -0.44
N GLU A 24 -0.50 -38.79 -1.73
CA GLU A 24 -1.81 -38.44 -2.29
C GLU A 24 -2.84 -39.58 -2.24
N LYS A 25 -2.40 -40.85 -2.33
CA LYS A 25 -3.30 -42.01 -2.31
C LYS A 25 -3.79 -42.42 -0.92
N LEU A 26 -3.22 -41.85 0.14
CA LEU A 26 -3.59 -42.13 1.54
C LEU A 26 -4.51 -41.04 2.13
N ALA A 27 -4.68 -39.91 1.45
CA ALA A 27 -5.47 -38.78 1.95
C ALA A 27 -6.96 -38.83 1.55
N GLU A 28 -7.34 -39.60 0.53
CA GLU A 28 -8.74 -39.72 0.08
C GLU A 28 -9.73 -40.20 1.17
N PRO A 29 -9.40 -41.16 2.08
CA PRO A 29 -10.38 -41.62 3.08
C PRO A 29 -10.54 -40.67 4.28
N LEU A 30 -9.72 -39.60 4.39
CA LEU A 30 -9.65 -38.75 5.59
C LEU A 30 -10.26 -37.35 5.41
N GLY A 31 -10.79 -37.00 4.23
CA GLY A 31 -11.52 -35.75 4.04
C GLY A 31 -10.71 -34.47 4.32
N LEU A 32 -9.38 -34.56 4.40
CA LEU A 32 -8.51 -33.39 4.50
C LEU A 32 -8.45 -32.73 3.12
N GLN A 33 -9.36 -31.80 2.87
CA GLN A 33 -9.34 -30.94 1.70
C GLN A 33 -8.07 -30.09 1.74
N SER A 34 -7.06 -30.47 0.94
CA SER A 34 -6.00 -29.52 0.59
C SER A 34 -6.67 -28.39 -0.19
N SER A 35 -6.46 -27.16 0.26
CA SER A 35 -6.94 -25.97 -0.44
C SER A 35 -6.12 -25.81 -1.73
N VAL A 36 -6.49 -26.59 -2.75
CA VAL A 36 -6.08 -26.34 -4.13
C VAL A 36 -6.80 -25.06 -4.53
N ALA A 37 -6.06 -23.95 -4.56
CA ALA A 37 -6.58 -22.69 -5.07
C ALA A 37 -6.91 -22.87 -6.56
N MET A 38 -8.16 -23.20 -6.85
CA MET A 38 -8.68 -23.16 -8.21
C MET A 38 -8.71 -21.69 -8.63
N ALA A 39 -7.77 -21.30 -9.50
CA ALA A 39 -7.82 -20.03 -10.20
C ALA A 39 -9.00 -20.06 -11.16
N GLN A 40 -10.19 -19.79 -10.65
CA GLN A 40 -11.36 -19.52 -11.45
C GLN A 40 -11.09 -18.18 -12.15
N GLU A 41 -11.14 -18.15 -13.49
CA GLU A 41 -11.22 -16.91 -14.25
C GLU A 41 -12.53 -16.20 -13.85
N ALA A 42 -12.49 -15.53 -12.71
CA ALA A 42 -13.53 -14.61 -12.31
C ALA A 42 -13.53 -13.50 -13.37
N LYS A 43 -14.62 -13.45 -14.14
CA LYS A 43 -14.94 -12.33 -15.02
C LYS A 43 -14.68 -11.06 -14.22
N LYS A 44 -13.63 -10.30 -14.56
CA LYS A 44 -13.30 -9.04 -13.88
C LYS A 44 -14.50 -8.14 -14.04
N GLU A 45 -15.30 -8.00 -12.99
CA GLU A 45 -16.35 -7.00 -12.95
C GLU A 45 -15.71 -5.64 -13.15
N GLU A 46 -16.21 -4.89 -14.13
CA GLU A 46 -15.74 -3.55 -14.41
C GLU A 46 -16.11 -2.67 -13.20
N ARG A 47 -15.09 -2.26 -12.45
CA ARG A 47 -15.28 -1.43 -11.26
C ARG A 47 -15.55 0.00 -11.70
N GLU A 48 -16.51 0.65 -11.05
CA GLU A 48 -16.74 2.07 -11.23
C GLU A 48 -15.45 2.86 -10.95
N THR A 49 -15.13 3.80 -11.84
CA THR A 49 -13.96 4.69 -11.68
C THR A 49 -14.40 6.14 -11.80
N ARG A 50 -13.75 7.01 -11.01
CA ARG A 50 -13.94 8.46 -11.10
C ARG A 50 -12.71 9.08 -11.77
N ARG A 51 -12.93 9.98 -12.74
CA ARG A 51 -11.83 10.71 -13.36
C ARG A 51 -11.35 11.80 -12.43
N THR A 52 -10.05 11.81 -12.16
CA THR A 52 -9.40 12.85 -11.35
C THR A 52 -8.25 13.47 -12.14
N PRO A 53 -7.93 14.75 -11.92
CA PRO A 53 -6.71 15.34 -12.48
C PRO A 53 -5.47 14.56 -12.03
N ALA A 54 -4.43 14.60 -12.85
CA ALA A 54 -3.12 14.12 -12.43
C ALA A 54 -2.55 15.05 -11.33
N LEU A 55 -1.80 14.47 -10.40
CA LEU A 55 -1.08 15.21 -9.37
C LEU A 55 0.02 16.05 -10.03
N ARG A 56 0.05 17.37 -9.78
CA ARG A 56 1.11 18.23 -10.33
C ARG A 56 2.46 17.91 -9.68
N ASN A 57 3.55 17.89 -10.46
CA ASN A 57 4.90 17.58 -9.96
C ASN A 57 5.30 18.42 -8.73
N LYS A 58 5.02 19.73 -8.73
CA LYS A 58 5.34 20.60 -7.59
C LYS A 58 4.59 20.21 -6.30
N VAL A 59 3.36 19.73 -6.44
CA VAL A 59 2.55 19.26 -5.31
C VAL A 59 3.10 17.92 -4.82
N TYR A 60 3.44 17.02 -5.74
CA TYR A 60 4.11 15.76 -5.41
C TYR A 60 5.42 15.98 -4.63
N GLU A 61 6.28 16.88 -5.09
CA GLU A 61 7.54 17.20 -4.41
C GLU A 61 7.31 17.68 -2.97
N LYS A 62 6.31 18.54 -2.76
CA LYS A 62 5.95 19.02 -1.41
C LYS A 62 5.34 17.95 -0.52
N LEU A 63 4.47 17.09 -1.07
CA LEU A 63 3.97 15.93 -0.33
C LEU A 63 5.11 14.97 0.06
N SER A 64 6.06 14.75 -0.84
CA SER A 64 7.23 13.92 -0.57
C SER A 64 8.13 14.52 0.50
N GLU A 65 8.31 15.85 0.51
CA GLU A 65 9.04 16.58 1.56
C GLU A 65 8.36 16.42 2.93
N ALA A 66 7.03 16.62 3.00
CA ALA A 66 6.26 16.42 4.22
C ALA A 66 6.30 14.96 4.70
N GLN A 67 6.22 14.00 3.77
CA GLN A 67 6.29 12.58 4.10
C GLN A 67 7.67 12.21 4.67
N ALA A 68 8.76 12.68 4.07
CA ALA A 68 10.12 12.43 4.58
C ALA A 68 10.30 12.99 6.00
N ALA A 69 9.77 14.18 6.28
CA ALA A 69 9.77 14.74 7.63
C ALA A 69 8.95 13.88 8.61
N ALA A 70 7.77 13.41 8.19
CA ALA A 70 6.92 12.52 8.99
C ALA A 70 7.59 11.17 9.28
N GLU A 71 8.31 10.58 8.32
CA GLU A 71 9.08 9.33 8.53
C GLU A 71 10.18 9.48 9.59
N LEU A 72 10.77 10.68 9.70
CA LEU A 72 11.73 11.03 10.74
C LEU A 72 11.07 11.44 12.08
N LYS A 73 9.74 11.34 12.16
CA LYS A 73 8.92 11.83 13.28
C LYS A 73 9.08 13.34 13.54
N ASP A 74 9.55 14.10 12.57
CA ASP A 74 9.56 15.55 12.61
C ASP A 74 8.17 16.08 12.22
N TRP A 75 7.22 15.92 13.15
CA TRP A 75 5.83 16.29 12.94
C TRP A 75 5.63 17.78 12.71
N ALA A 76 6.47 18.61 13.34
CA ALA A 76 6.40 20.06 13.21
C ALA A 76 6.74 20.47 11.77
N THR A 77 7.85 19.97 11.23
CA THR A 77 8.25 20.25 9.84
C THR A 77 7.22 19.68 8.86
N ALA A 78 6.77 18.44 9.06
CA ALA A 78 5.78 17.81 8.18
C ALA A 78 4.48 18.64 8.10
N ARG A 79 3.94 19.07 9.25
CA ARG A 79 2.74 19.92 9.30
C ARG A 79 2.99 21.28 8.66
N GLY A 80 4.11 21.93 8.95
CA GLY A 80 4.42 23.24 8.36
C GLY A 80 4.52 23.21 6.83
N VAL A 81 5.02 22.12 6.25
CA VAL A 81 5.00 21.93 4.79
C VAL A 81 3.58 21.81 4.28
N LEU A 82 2.73 21.02 4.94
CA LEU A 82 1.33 20.83 4.55
C LEU A 82 0.49 22.12 4.72
N ASP A 83 0.72 22.88 5.80
CA ASP A 83 0.05 24.15 6.06
C ASP A 83 0.35 25.13 4.92
N GLY A 84 1.63 25.26 4.55
CA GLY A 84 2.05 26.09 3.43
C GLY A 84 1.52 25.64 2.06
N MET A 85 1.12 24.37 1.91
CA MET A 85 0.41 23.90 0.71
C MET A 85 -1.05 24.34 0.70
N ILE A 86 -1.74 24.31 1.85
CA ILE A 86 -3.15 24.74 1.98
C ILE A 86 -3.28 26.25 1.82
N GLU A 87 -2.34 27.02 2.35
CA GLU A 87 -2.31 28.49 2.27
C GLU A 87 -1.96 29.01 0.86
N ALA A 88 -1.61 28.13 -0.08
CA ALA A 88 -1.22 28.55 -1.42
C ALA A 88 -2.41 29.09 -2.22
N GLU A 89 -2.30 30.33 -2.71
CA GLU A 89 -3.37 30.99 -3.46
C GLU A 89 -3.15 31.03 -5.00
N GLY A 90 -4.20 31.41 -5.72
CA GLY A 90 -4.17 31.66 -7.17
C GLY A 90 -3.76 30.42 -7.97
N LYS A 91 -2.79 30.55 -8.89
CA LYS A 91 -2.31 29.42 -9.71
C LYS A 91 -1.68 28.27 -8.90
N ARG A 92 -1.35 28.53 -7.63
CA ARG A 92 -0.73 27.55 -6.73
C ARG A 92 -1.75 26.84 -5.86
N SER A 93 -3.02 27.27 -5.86
CA SER A 93 -4.07 26.61 -5.11
C SER A 93 -4.19 25.14 -5.53
N LEU A 94 -4.46 24.29 -4.56
CA LEU A 94 -4.63 22.86 -4.78
C LEU A 94 -5.98 22.59 -5.45
N ASN A 95 -6.01 21.62 -6.37
CA ASN A 95 -7.30 21.05 -6.77
C ASN A 95 -7.80 20.05 -5.71
N SER A 96 -9.03 19.58 -5.84
CA SER A 96 -9.67 18.69 -4.85
C SER A 96 -8.87 17.39 -4.60
N TYR A 97 -8.29 16.79 -5.64
CA TYR A 97 -7.48 15.57 -5.48
C TYR A 97 -6.16 15.84 -4.76
N GLU A 98 -5.51 16.95 -5.07
CA GLU A 98 -4.29 17.37 -4.39
C GLU A 98 -4.55 17.71 -2.92
N LEU A 99 -5.62 18.44 -2.64
CA LEU A 99 -6.04 18.79 -1.28
C LEU A 99 -6.46 17.55 -0.48
N ALA A 100 -7.12 16.58 -1.12
CA ALA A 100 -7.42 15.29 -0.50
C ALA A 100 -6.15 14.53 -0.11
N ASN A 101 -5.09 14.56 -0.92
CA ASN A 101 -3.81 13.93 -0.56
C ASN A 101 -3.11 14.66 0.59
N VAL A 102 -3.19 15.99 0.65
CA VAL A 102 -2.70 16.77 1.80
C VAL A 102 -3.41 16.35 3.09
N TYR A 103 -4.74 16.30 3.10
CA TYR A 103 -5.49 15.85 4.28
C TYR A 103 -5.25 14.38 4.62
N ASN A 104 -5.01 13.53 3.63
CA ASN A 104 -4.66 12.14 3.87
C ASN A 104 -3.30 12.01 4.58
N LEU A 105 -2.32 12.87 4.24
CA LEU A 105 -1.05 12.92 4.94
C LEU A 105 -1.17 13.54 6.35
N TYR A 106 -2.01 14.55 6.55
CA TYR A 106 -2.37 15.01 7.91
C TYR A 106 -2.97 13.88 8.75
N ALA A 107 -3.86 13.08 8.17
CA ALA A 107 -4.47 11.97 8.88
C ALA A 107 -3.41 10.94 9.32
N PHE A 108 -2.46 10.61 8.44
CA PHE A 108 -1.31 9.77 8.78
C PHE A 108 -0.45 10.37 9.90
N ILE A 109 -0.13 11.66 9.84
CA ILE A 109 0.68 12.35 10.88
C ILE A 109 -0.05 12.34 12.22
N ASN A 110 -1.35 12.70 12.24
CA ASN A 110 -2.17 12.69 13.45
C ASN A 110 -2.24 11.29 14.05
N TYR A 111 -2.57 10.28 13.24
CA TYR A 111 -2.65 8.89 13.67
C TYR A 111 -1.31 8.37 14.23
N SER A 112 -0.19 8.68 13.54
CA SER A 112 1.15 8.27 13.97
C SER A 112 1.61 8.94 15.25
N ASN A 113 1.04 10.10 15.57
CA ASN A 113 1.26 10.84 16.80
C ASN A 113 0.17 10.55 17.86
N GLU A 114 -0.60 9.47 17.69
CA GLU A 114 -1.66 9.01 18.59
C GLU A 114 -2.82 10.02 18.79
N ASP A 115 -2.90 11.04 17.94
CA ASP A 115 -4.00 12.00 17.88
C ASP A 115 -5.12 11.45 16.97
N TYR A 116 -5.85 10.46 17.50
CA TYR A 116 -6.97 9.85 16.77
C TYR A 116 -8.12 10.82 16.45
N PRO A 117 -8.51 11.77 17.34
CA PRO A 117 -9.49 12.80 17.00
C PRO A 117 -9.05 13.67 15.81
N GLY A 118 -7.80 14.13 15.79
CA GLY A 118 -7.24 14.89 14.67
C GLY A 118 -7.13 14.06 13.39
N ALA A 119 -6.82 12.77 13.50
CA ALA A 119 -6.81 11.86 12.35
C ALA A 119 -8.20 11.71 11.74
N LEU A 120 -9.22 11.51 12.57
CA LEU A 120 -10.62 11.46 12.16
C LEU A 120 -11.09 12.76 11.48
N GLU A 121 -10.69 13.92 11.99
CA GLU A 121 -10.97 15.21 11.35
C GLU A 121 -10.33 15.31 9.97
N SER A 122 -9.06 14.90 9.87
CA SER A 122 -8.32 14.93 8.61
C SER A 122 -8.95 13.98 7.58
N TYR A 123 -9.33 12.76 7.98
CA TYR A 123 -10.05 11.83 7.09
C TYR A 123 -11.42 12.35 6.65
N ARG A 124 -12.15 13.05 7.53
CA ARG A 124 -13.39 13.75 7.13
C ARG A 124 -13.12 14.81 6.07
N ASN A 125 -12.02 15.55 6.20
CA ASN A 125 -11.62 16.54 5.20
C ASN A 125 -11.23 15.89 3.86
N VAL A 126 -10.68 14.67 3.84
CA VAL A 126 -10.44 13.91 2.60
C VAL A 126 -11.77 13.63 1.88
N ILE A 127 -12.75 13.02 2.57
CA ILE A 127 -14.03 12.63 1.94
C ILE A 127 -14.96 13.81 1.66
N ALA A 128 -14.68 14.99 2.23
CA ALA A 128 -15.37 16.23 1.90
C ALA A 128 -14.95 16.80 0.53
N GLN A 129 -13.81 16.36 -0.02
CA GLN A 129 -13.34 16.85 -1.32
C GLN A 129 -14.17 16.28 -2.46
N PRO A 130 -14.64 17.11 -3.41
CA PRO A 130 -15.37 16.63 -4.57
C PRO A 130 -14.42 15.89 -5.52
N ASP A 131 -14.96 14.94 -6.27
CA ASP A 131 -14.27 14.29 -7.37
C ASP A 131 -12.93 13.58 -7.04
N ILE A 132 -12.77 13.08 -5.82
CA ILE A 132 -11.61 12.23 -5.45
C ILE A 132 -11.73 10.81 -6.03
N PRO A 133 -10.62 10.03 -6.18
CA PRO A 133 -10.71 8.66 -6.68
C PRO A 133 -11.62 7.80 -5.79
N LEU A 134 -12.49 6.99 -6.39
CA LEU A 134 -13.45 6.16 -5.65
C LEU A 134 -12.75 5.22 -4.64
N ALA A 135 -11.60 4.65 -5.02
CA ALA A 135 -10.81 3.83 -4.12
C ALA A 135 -10.31 4.59 -2.89
N MET A 136 -9.93 5.86 -3.04
CA MET A 136 -9.52 6.71 -1.92
C MET A 136 -10.70 6.97 -0.98
N GLU A 137 -11.85 7.37 -1.53
CA GLU A 137 -13.07 7.62 -0.75
C GLU A 137 -13.50 6.38 0.05
N ILE A 138 -13.53 5.20 -0.59
CA ILE A 138 -13.91 3.94 0.06
C ILE A 138 -12.93 3.59 1.18
N ASN A 139 -11.62 3.62 0.88
CA ASN A 139 -10.59 3.29 1.87
C ASN A 139 -10.65 4.25 3.06
N THR A 140 -10.82 5.55 2.82
CA THR A 140 -10.93 6.53 3.90
C THR A 140 -12.17 6.33 4.76
N LYS A 141 -13.35 6.07 4.16
CA LYS A 141 -14.56 5.75 4.92
C LYS A 141 -14.38 4.49 5.77
N PHE A 142 -13.73 3.47 5.23
CA PHE A 142 -13.41 2.26 5.97
C PHE A 142 -12.49 2.57 7.17
N THR A 143 -11.43 3.36 6.97
CA THR A 143 -10.54 3.77 8.07
C THR A 143 -11.27 4.59 9.13
N ILE A 144 -12.16 5.53 8.74
CA ILE A 144 -13.00 6.26 9.70
C ILE A 144 -13.84 5.28 10.53
N ALA A 145 -14.47 4.29 9.89
CA ALA A 145 -15.28 3.30 10.59
C ALA A 145 -14.47 2.43 11.57
N GLN A 146 -13.20 2.15 11.28
CA GLN A 146 -12.31 1.41 12.17
C GLN A 146 -11.83 2.22 13.39
N LEU A 147 -11.93 3.55 13.33
CA LEU A 147 -11.50 4.46 14.40
C LEU A 147 -12.63 4.81 15.39
N TYR A 148 -13.86 4.37 15.13
CA TYR A 148 -15.01 4.47 16.02
C TYR A 148 -15.23 3.16 16.78
#